data_AF-A0A7J5E691-F1
#
_entry.id   AF-A0A7J5E691-F1
#
_cell.length_a   1.000
_cell.length_b   1.000
_cell.length_c   1.000
_cell.angle_alpha   90.00
_cell.angle_beta   90.00
_cell.angle_gamma   90.00
#
_symmetry.space_group_name_H-M   'P 1'
#
loop_
_entity.id
_entity.type
_entity.pdbx_description
1 polymer ?
#
loop_
_entity_poly.entity_id
_entity_poly.type
_entity_poly.pdbx_seq_one_letter_code
_entity_poly.pdbx_strand_id
1 'polypeptide(L)'
;MNSLKNLRGNYKVYSKKLLLFCVSIILLLFGCRENVVEVETAAAPSVKIVSPIDNWQYRKHEQIILKAFLLSGNDTLVYDSIKWNISGYDYTININNYTNYFNVGTYEIACAMFKDNKMYSSKAEITVNNNVIVDMVLQNEKITIYKLQITTFIVYLLTTMII
;
A
#
# COMPACT_ATOMS: atom_id res chain seq x y z
N MET A 1 14.36 27.70 90.51
CA MET A 1 15.31 27.21 89.48
C MET A 1 15.12 25.70 89.34
N ASN A 2 14.63 25.24 88.17
CA ASN A 2 14.67 23.86 87.62
C ASN A 2 13.37 23.52 86.87
N SER A 3 13.19 23.95 85.62
CA SER A 3 12.30 23.26 84.67
C SER A 3 12.39 23.74 83.21
N LEU A 4 13.60 23.90 82.64
CA LEU A 4 13.73 24.25 81.21
C LEU A 4 14.79 23.44 80.45
N LYS A 5 15.28 22.33 81.02
CA LYS A 5 16.28 21.48 80.34
C LYS A 5 15.71 20.30 79.53
N ASN A 6 14.39 20.10 79.51
CA ASN A 6 13.80 18.84 78.99
C ASN A 6 13.17 18.90 77.58
N LEU A 7 13.31 20.01 76.84
CA LEU A 7 12.69 20.15 75.50
C LEU A 7 13.65 19.95 74.32
N ARG A 8 14.96 19.80 74.54
CA ARG A 8 15.93 19.65 73.44
C ARG A 8 16.06 18.22 72.86
N GLY A 9 15.49 17.20 73.51
CA GLY A 9 15.63 15.81 73.09
C GLY A 9 14.71 15.35 71.95
N ASN A 10 13.56 15.99 71.76
CA ASN A 10 12.51 15.43 70.88
C ASN A 10 12.50 16.00 69.45
N TYR A 11 13.07 17.17 69.17
CA TYR A 11 13.04 17.75 67.82
C TYR A 11 13.84 16.97 66.77
N LYS A 12 14.85 16.18 67.21
CA LYS A 12 15.73 15.43 66.29
C LYS A 12 15.09 14.16 65.73
N VAL A 13 14.07 13.61 66.40
CA VAL A 13 13.43 12.34 66.01
C VAL A 13 12.24 12.57 65.08
N TYR A 14 11.49 13.66 65.26
CA TYR A 14 10.36 14.01 64.38
C TYR A 14 10.80 14.45 62.98
N SER A 15 11.98 15.06 62.84
CA SER A 15 12.50 15.48 61.53
C SER A 15 12.84 14.30 60.61
N LYS A 16 13.41 13.20 61.14
CA LYS A 16 13.74 12.00 60.34
C LYS A 16 12.48 11.28 59.86
N LYS A 17 11.46 11.13 60.70
CA LYS A 17 10.20 10.49 60.31
C LYS A 17 9.44 11.30 59.27
N LEU A 18 9.43 12.63 59.39
CA LEU A 18 8.82 13.53 58.40
C LEU A 18 9.59 13.50 57.06
N LEU A 19 10.93 13.49 57.10
CA LEU A 19 11.75 13.39 55.91
C LEU A 19 11.55 12.05 55.17
N LEU A 20 11.47 10.94 55.93
CA LEU A 20 11.14 9.62 55.37
C LEU A 20 9.74 9.61 54.75
N PHE A 21 8.76 10.25 55.38
CA PHE A 21 7.41 10.35 54.84
C PHE A 21 7.37 11.16 53.53
N CYS A 22 8.11 12.26 53.45
CA CYS A 22 8.23 13.05 52.23
C CYS A 22 8.95 12.30 51.10
N VAL A 23 10.01 11.54 51.41
CA VAL A 23 10.72 10.72 50.42
C VAL A 23 9.83 9.58 49.91
N SER A 24 9.01 8.96 50.76
CA SER A 24 8.02 7.96 50.34
C SER A 24 6.96 8.54 49.42
N ILE A 25 6.46 9.75 49.69
CA ILE A 25 5.48 10.44 48.83
C ILE A 25 6.10 10.82 47.48
N ILE A 26 7.36 11.28 47.47
CA ILE A 26 8.07 11.57 46.22
C ILE A 26 8.30 10.29 45.41
N LEU A 27 8.68 9.17 46.06
CA LEU A 27 8.79 7.87 45.40
C LEU A 27 7.44 7.32 44.91
N LEU A 28 6.32 7.67 45.55
CA LEU A 28 4.97 7.33 45.08
C LEU A 28 4.47 8.24 43.94
N LEU A 29 4.89 9.50 43.92
CA LEU A 29 4.53 10.47 42.87
C LEU A 29 5.41 10.34 41.61
N PHE A 30 6.63 9.81 41.76
CA PHE A 30 7.58 9.62 40.65
C PHE A 30 7.86 8.14 40.33
N GLY A 31 7.38 7.20 41.13
CA GLY A 31 7.56 5.77 40.95
C GLY A 31 6.52 5.17 40.02
N CYS A 32 6.99 4.51 38.97
CA CYS A 32 6.23 3.73 38.01
C CYS A 32 5.28 4.53 37.11
N ARG A 33 5.87 5.39 36.27
CA ARG A 33 5.40 5.41 34.88
C ARG A 33 5.92 4.12 34.25
N GLU A 34 5.14 3.04 34.33
CA GLU A 34 5.36 1.89 33.48
C GLU A 34 5.31 2.43 32.05
N ASN A 35 6.47 2.50 31.41
CA ASN A 35 6.53 2.60 29.97
C ASN A 35 5.93 1.29 29.48
N VAL A 36 4.61 1.27 29.30
CA VAL A 36 3.93 0.26 28.51
C VAL A 36 4.51 0.46 27.12
N VAL A 37 5.58 -0.28 26.83
CA VAL A 37 6.06 -0.47 25.47
C VAL A 37 4.94 -1.28 24.85
N GLU A 38 4.03 -0.59 24.15
CA GLU A 38 3.11 -1.25 23.24
C GLU A 38 3.99 -2.05 22.27
N VAL A 39 4.03 -3.36 22.48
CA VAL A 39 4.62 -4.29 21.53
C VAL A 39 3.71 -4.25 20.34
N GLU A 40 4.04 -3.39 19.36
CA GLU A 40 3.41 -3.46 18.03
C GLU A 40 3.61 -4.87 17.52
N THR A 41 2.53 -5.65 17.54
CA THR A 41 2.51 -6.99 16.98
C THR A 41 2.73 -6.84 15.48
N ALA A 42 3.89 -7.31 15.00
CA ALA A 42 4.25 -7.25 13.60
C ALA A 42 3.10 -7.82 12.74
N ALA A 43 2.54 -6.99 11.85
CA ALA A 43 1.36 -7.41 11.10
C ALA A 43 1.71 -8.57 10.18
N ALA A 44 0.75 -9.50 10.03
CA ALA A 44 0.91 -10.68 9.21
C ALA A 44 1.26 -10.29 7.75
N PRO A 45 2.18 -11.03 7.08
CA PRO A 45 2.55 -10.67 5.73
C PRO A 45 1.38 -10.75 4.74
N SER A 46 1.33 -9.82 3.79
CA SER A 46 0.26 -9.73 2.77
C SER A 46 0.80 -9.20 1.44
N VAL A 47 0.15 -9.56 0.32
CA VAL A 47 0.51 -9.04 -1.01
C VAL A 47 -0.33 -7.81 -1.33
N LYS A 48 0.32 -6.74 -1.78
CA LYS A 48 -0.32 -5.54 -2.30
C LYS A 48 0.04 -5.36 -3.77
N ILE A 49 -0.95 -5.51 -4.63
CA ILE A 49 -0.84 -5.10 -6.04
C ILE A 49 -0.92 -3.58 -6.08
N VAL A 50 0.12 -2.94 -6.63
CA VAL A 50 0.19 -1.48 -6.82
C VAL A 50 -0.04 -1.07 -8.27
N SER A 51 0.14 -2.01 -9.20
CA SER A 51 -0.26 -1.87 -10.59
C SER A 51 -0.58 -3.27 -11.15
N PRO A 52 -1.69 -3.44 -11.87
CA PRO A 52 -2.68 -2.41 -12.17
C PRO A 52 -3.49 -1.97 -10.94
N ILE A 53 -4.18 -0.84 -11.07
CA ILE A 53 -5.09 -0.34 -10.04
C ILE A 53 -6.37 -1.18 -10.12
N ASP A 54 -6.82 -1.69 -8.97
CA ASP A 54 -8.03 -2.50 -8.89
C ASP A 54 -9.27 -1.71 -9.31
N ASN A 55 -10.15 -2.35 -10.07
CA ASN A 55 -11.34 -1.80 -10.71
C ASN A 55 -11.08 -0.61 -11.64
N TRP A 56 -9.86 -0.47 -12.18
CA TRP A 56 -9.51 0.61 -13.10
C TRP A 56 -9.86 0.30 -14.56
N GLN A 57 -10.08 1.37 -15.34
CA GLN A 57 -10.32 1.28 -16.77
C GLN A 57 -9.10 1.76 -17.58
N TYR A 58 -8.53 0.87 -18.38
CA TYR A 58 -7.39 1.14 -19.26
C TYR A 58 -7.85 1.28 -20.71
N ARG A 59 -7.04 1.98 -21.52
CA ARG A 59 -7.27 2.09 -22.97
C ARG A 59 -6.66 0.91 -23.71
N LYS A 60 -7.27 0.52 -24.83
CA LYS A 60 -6.63 -0.41 -25.76
C LYS A 60 -5.26 0.13 -26.19
N HIS A 61 -4.24 -0.74 -26.18
CA HIS A 61 -2.83 -0.42 -26.43
C HIS A 61 -2.14 0.45 -25.37
N GLU A 62 -2.78 0.72 -24.23
CA GLU A 62 -2.09 1.26 -23.08
C GLU A 62 -1.17 0.18 -22.48
N GLN A 63 0.05 0.56 -22.13
CA GLN A 63 0.97 -0.32 -21.43
C GLN A 63 0.52 -0.49 -19.99
N ILE A 64 0.26 -1.72 -19.57
CA ILE A 64 -0.06 -2.06 -18.18
C ILE A 64 1.15 -2.75 -17.57
N ILE A 65 1.63 -2.20 -16.45
CA ILE A 65 2.75 -2.75 -15.69
C ILE A 65 2.18 -3.60 -14.56
N LEU A 66 2.62 -4.85 -14.43
CA LEU A 66 2.30 -5.73 -13.31
C LEU A 66 3.33 -5.50 -12.21
N LYS A 67 2.89 -4.89 -11.10
CA LYS A 67 3.73 -4.55 -9.96
C LYS A 67 3.02 -4.83 -8.65
N ALA A 68 3.68 -5.59 -7.79
CA ALA A 68 3.20 -5.88 -6.44
C ALA A 68 4.35 -5.85 -5.42
N PHE A 69 3.98 -5.76 -4.15
CA PHE A 69 4.87 -5.84 -3.00
C PHE A 69 4.35 -6.86 -2.00
N LEU A 70 5.27 -7.58 -1.34
CA LEU A 70 4.97 -8.34 -0.13
C LEU A 70 5.21 -7.40 1.05
N LEU A 71 4.21 -7.21 1.91
CA LEU A 71 4.26 -6.30 3.04
C LEU A 71 4.17 -7.09 4.34
N SER A 72 4.81 -6.63 5.42
CA SER A 72 4.54 -7.06 6.80
C SER A 72 4.54 -5.82 7.67
N GLY A 73 3.35 -5.46 8.16
CA GLY A 73 3.13 -4.13 8.73
C GLY A 73 3.32 -3.05 7.67
N ASN A 74 4.18 -2.07 7.98
CA ASN A 74 4.52 -0.96 7.10
C ASN A 74 5.76 -1.23 6.23
N ASP A 75 6.41 -2.38 6.42
CA ASP A 75 7.67 -2.71 5.75
C ASP A 75 7.43 -3.56 4.51
N THR A 76 8.19 -3.26 3.45
CA THR A 76 8.26 -4.12 2.27
C THR A 76 9.24 -5.25 2.52
N LEU A 77 8.75 -6.49 2.38
CA LEU A 77 9.54 -7.69 2.52
C LEU A 77 10.13 -8.14 1.18
N VAL A 78 11.34 -8.70 1.25
CA VAL A 78 11.90 -9.50 0.17
C VAL A 78 11.11 -10.81 0.05
N TYR A 79 10.89 -11.24 -1.19
CA TYR A 79 10.22 -12.48 -1.57
C TYR A 79 11.17 -13.35 -2.39
N ASP A 80 10.94 -14.67 -2.38
CA ASP A 80 11.77 -15.66 -3.10
C ASP A 80 11.36 -15.75 -4.58
N SER A 81 10.05 -15.72 -4.84
CA SER A 81 9.51 -15.73 -6.20
C SER A 81 8.14 -15.07 -6.28
N ILE A 82 7.76 -14.69 -7.50
CA ILE A 82 6.48 -14.07 -7.84
C ILE A 82 5.87 -14.81 -9.02
N LYS A 83 4.54 -14.91 -9.04
CA LYS A 83 3.76 -15.47 -10.15
C LYS A 83 2.54 -14.61 -10.40
N TRP A 84 2.34 -14.20 -11.65
CA TRP A 84 1.12 -13.55 -12.11
C TRP A 84 0.33 -14.50 -12.99
N ASN A 85 -0.97 -14.56 -12.73
CA ASN A 85 -1.94 -15.24 -13.56
C ASN A 85 -3.00 -14.22 -13.99
N ILE A 86 -3.37 -14.25 -15.26
CA ILE A 86 -4.33 -13.31 -15.84
C ILE A 86 -5.42 -14.11 -16.53
N SER A 87 -6.67 -13.87 -16.16
CA SER A 87 -7.81 -14.57 -16.74
C SER A 87 -7.83 -14.45 -18.27
N GLY A 88 -8.05 -15.55 -18.99
CA GLY A 88 -8.08 -15.56 -20.45
C GLY A 88 -6.71 -15.68 -21.12
N TYR A 89 -5.63 -15.84 -20.35
CA TYR A 89 -4.31 -16.19 -20.86
C TYR A 89 -3.80 -17.49 -20.23
N ASP A 90 -3.28 -18.41 -21.04
CA ASP A 90 -2.82 -19.74 -20.59
C ASP A 90 -1.36 -19.77 -20.13
N TYR A 91 -0.78 -18.61 -19.78
CA TYR A 91 0.61 -18.50 -19.34
C TYR A 91 0.72 -17.78 -18.00
N THR A 92 1.78 -18.11 -17.26
CA THR A 92 2.15 -17.46 -16.00
C THR A 92 3.36 -16.56 -16.21
N ILE A 93 3.36 -15.38 -15.61
CA ILE A 93 4.50 -14.45 -15.65
C ILE A 93 5.21 -14.51 -14.31
N ASN A 94 6.51 -14.80 -14.31
CA ASN A 94 7.29 -15.01 -13.08
C ASN A 94 8.19 -13.82 -12.72
N ILE A 95 7.84 -12.62 -13.20
CA ILE A 95 8.66 -11.40 -13.09
C ILE A 95 7.79 -10.26 -12.57
N ASN A 96 8.35 -9.47 -11.64
CA ASN A 96 7.74 -8.23 -11.16
C ASN A 96 8.14 -7.04 -12.05
N ASN A 97 7.29 -6.03 -12.17
CA ASN A 97 7.41 -4.92 -13.14
C ASN A 97 7.35 -5.37 -14.61
N TYR A 98 6.67 -6.49 -14.89
CA TYR A 98 6.44 -6.93 -16.27
C TYR A 98 5.45 -5.99 -16.96
N THR A 99 5.72 -5.60 -18.20
CA THR A 99 4.86 -4.69 -18.97
C THR A 99 4.19 -5.45 -20.11
N ASN A 100 2.88 -5.27 -20.28
CA ASN A 100 2.14 -5.91 -21.36
C ASN A 100 1.02 -5.01 -21.92
N TYR A 101 0.53 -5.37 -23.09
CA TYR A 101 -0.68 -4.83 -23.70
C TYR A 101 -1.78 -5.87 -23.63
N PHE A 102 -2.99 -5.41 -23.29
CA PHE A 102 -4.16 -6.25 -23.19
C PHE A 102 -5.15 -5.95 -24.31
N ASN A 103 -5.86 -6.99 -24.74
CA ASN A 103 -6.99 -6.83 -25.66
C ASN A 103 -8.16 -6.18 -24.91
N VAL A 104 -9.19 -5.77 -25.65
CA VAL A 104 -10.42 -5.23 -25.06
C VAL A 104 -11.13 -6.35 -24.30
N GLY A 105 -11.52 -6.09 -23.05
CA GLY A 105 -12.16 -7.06 -22.18
C GLY A 105 -11.97 -6.75 -20.70
N THR A 106 -12.58 -7.56 -19.85
CA THR A 106 -12.40 -7.53 -18.38
C THR A 106 -11.48 -8.67 -17.98
N TYR A 107 -10.53 -8.38 -17.09
CA TYR A 107 -9.50 -9.31 -16.66
C TYR A 107 -9.40 -9.34 -15.15
N GLU A 108 -9.35 -10.55 -14.58
CA GLU A 108 -8.87 -10.78 -13.21
C GLU A 108 -7.36 -11.04 -13.26
N ILE A 109 -6.59 -10.25 -12.51
CA ILE A 109 -5.14 -10.34 -12.40
C ILE A 109 -4.79 -10.79 -10.99
N ALA A 110 -4.36 -12.04 -10.88
CA ALA A 110 -3.94 -12.64 -9.62
C ALA A 110 -2.41 -12.59 -9.50
N CYS A 111 -1.93 -12.14 -8.35
CA CYS A 111 -0.52 -12.18 -7.97
C CYS A 111 -0.33 -13.14 -6.79
N ALA A 112 0.62 -14.05 -6.91
CA ALA A 112 1.12 -14.88 -5.83
C ALA A 112 2.60 -14.58 -5.59
N MET A 113 2.98 -14.33 -4.34
CA MET A 113 4.36 -14.19 -3.89
C MET A 113 4.70 -15.26 -2.88
N PHE A 114 5.90 -15.80 -2.98
CA PHE A 114 6.40 -16.86 -2.10
C PHE A 114 7.52 -16.33 -1.23
N LYS A 115 7.47 -16.66 0.06
CA LYS A 115 8.52 -16.37 1.04
C LYS A 115 8.61 -17.49 2.05
N ASP A 116 9.79 -18.06 2.24
CA ASP A 116 10.03 -19.13 3.23
C ASP A 116 9.06 -20.32 3.05
N ASN A 117 8.85 -20.75 1.80
CA ASN A 117 7.88 -21.78 1.40
C ASN A 117 6.39 -21.47 1.70
N LYS A 118 6.06 -20.26 2.14
CA LYS A 118 4.68 -19.79 2.30
C LYS A 118 4.25 -19.00 1.08
N MET A 119 3.00 -19.17 0.67
CA MET A 119 2.38 -18.44 -0.43
C MET A 119 1.45 -17.35 0.12
N TYR A 120 1.56 -16.17 -0.45
CA TYR A 120 0.68 -15.03 -0.20
C TYR A 120 0.11 -14.57 -1.54
N SER A 121 -1.16 -14.18 -1.57
CA SER A 121 -1.82 -13.83 -2.82
C SER A 121 -2.73 -12.64 -2.71
N SER A 122 -2.89 -11.92 -3.81
CA SER A 122 -3.85 -10.83 -3.99
C SER A 122 -4.37 -10.82 -5.42
N LYS A 123 -5.49 -10.13 -5.64
CA LYS A 123 -6.15 -10.02 -6.95
C LYS A 123 -6.52 -8.57 -7.23
N ALA A 124 -6.55 -8.23 -8.51
CA ALA A 124 -7.09 -6.97 -9.01
C ALA A 124 -7.92 -7.26 -10.26
N GLU A 125 -9.06 -6.59 -10.39
CA GLU A 125 -9.88 -6.61 -11.60
C GLU A 125 -9.60 -5.37 -12.43
N ILE A 126 -9.47 -5.51 -13.75
CA ILE A 126 -9.33 -4.40 -14.67
C ILE A 126 -10.27 -4.53 -15.85
N THR A 127 -10.60 -3.40 -16.46
CA THR A 127 -11.33 -3.38 -17.74
C THR A 127 -10.53 -2.61 -18.78
N VAL A 128 -10.33 -3.20 -19.94
CA VAL A 128 -9.68 -2.56 -21.09
C VAL A 128 -10.73 -2.21 -22.13
N ASN A 129 -10.88 -0.91 -22.37
CA ASN A 129 -11.90 -0.37 -23.27
C ASN A 129 -11.30 0.16 -24.56
N ASN A 130 -12.07 0.05 -25.64
CA ASN A 130 -11.74 0.68 -26.91
C ASN A 130 -12.19 2.15 -26.89
N ASN A 131 -11.54 2.98 -26.06
CA ASN A 131 -11.84 4.40 -26.04
C ASN A 131 -11.17 5.07 -27.24
N VAL A 132 -11.94 5.31 -28.30
CA VAL A 132 -11.60 6.34 -29.29
C VAL A 132 -11.72 7.67 -28.56
N ILE A 133 -10.60 8.33 -28.28
CA ILE A 133 -10.63 9.72 -27.85
C ILE A 133 -11.13 10.50 -29.06
N VAL A 134 -12.37 10.95 -29.01
CA VAL A 134 -12.83 12.02 -29.91
C VAL A 134 -12.22 13.29 -29.34
N ASP A 135 -11.05 13.66 -29.85
CA ASP A 135 -10.43 14.94 -29.53
C ASP A 135 -11.31 16.04 -30.16
N MET A 136 -12.23 16.60 -29.37
CA MET A 136 -13.08 17.70 -29.81
C MET A 136 -12.24 18.97 -29.83
N VAL A 137 -11.68 19.30 -30.99
CA VAL A 137 -11.13 20.62 -31.25
C VAL A 137 -12.30 21.60 -31.31
N LEU A 138 -12.61 22.25 -30.19
CA LEU A 138 -13.53 23.38 -30.12
C LEU A 138 -12.87 24.61 -30.76
N GLN A 139 -12.96 24.70 -32.08
CA GLN A 139 -12.84 25.99 -32.77
C GLN A 139 -14.24 26.38 -33.28
N ASN A 140 -14.85 27.33 -32.57
CA ASN A 140 -16.03 28.10 -32.97
C ASN A 140 -17.23 27.25 -33.46
N GLU A 141 -18.03 26.79 -32.49
CA GLU A 141 -19.46 26.42 -32.63
C GLU A 141 -19.86 25.36 -33.69
N LYS A 142 -18.94 24.55 -34.21
CA LYS A 142 -19.28 23.34 -34.97
C LYS A 142 -18.64 22.09 -34.39
N ILE A 143 -19.45 21.27 -33.73
CA ILE A 143 -19.09 19.90 -33.37
C ILE A 143 -18.87 19.12 -34.67
N THR A 144 -17.61 18.84 -35.00
CA THR A 144 -17.25 17.92 -36.09
C THR A 144 -16.74 16.63 -35.47
N ILE A 145 -17.58 15.59 -35.49
CA ILE A 145 -17.21 14.26 -34.98
C ILE A 145 -16.34 13.58 -36.05
N TYR A 146 -15.03 13.54 -35.83
CA TYR A 146 -14.15 12.71 -36.65
C TYR A 146 -14.25 11.26 -36.19
N LYS A 147 -15.16 10.51 -36.81
CA LYS A 147 -15.15 9.05 -36.71
C LYS A 147 -13.97 8.57 -37.54
N LEU A 148 -12.88 8.13 -36.91
CA LEU A 148 -11.77 7.50 -37.62
C LEU A 148 -12.29 6.15 -38.16
N GLN A 149 -12.86 6.16 -39.36
CA GLN A 149 -13.22 4.95 -40.08
C GLN A 149 -11.93 4.30 -40.59
N ILE A 150 -11.43 3.32 -39.84
CA ILE A 150 -10.28 2.47 -40.19
C ILE A 150 -10.53 1.70 -41.52
N THR A 151 -11.76 1.67 -42.03
CA THR A 151 -12.10 1.01 -43.30
C THR A 151 -11.45 1.65 -44.53
N THR A 152 -11.15 2.95 -44.54
CA THR A 152 -10.63 3.61 -45.75
C THR A 152 -9.15 3.32 -46.01
N PHE A 153 -8.38 2.98 -44.97
CA PHE A 153 -6.94 2.68 -45.12
C PHE A 153 -6.70 1.31 -45.79
N ILE A 154 -7.60 0.34 -45.56
CA ILE A 154 -7.52 -0.98 -46.19
C ILE A 154 -7.88 -0.90 -47.68
N VAL A 155 -8.85 -0.07 -48.07
CA VAL A 155 -9.23 0.11 -49.49
C VAL A 155 -8.11 0.80 -50.27
N TYR A 156 -7.42 1.79 -49.68
CA TYR A 156 -6.29 2.46 -50.34
C TYR A 156 -5.06 1.56 -50.48
N LEU A 157 -4.80 0.67 -49.52
CA LEU A 157 -3.72 -0.34 -49.65
C LEU A 157 -4.06 -1.42 -50.70
N LEU A 158 -5.32 -1.87 -50.77
CA LEU A 158 -5.74 -2.88 -51.75
C LEU A 158 -5.78 -2.34 -53.18
N THR A 159 -6.14 -1.08 -53.40
CA THR A 159 -6.13 -0.50 -54.77
C THR A 159 -4.72 -0.15 -55.26
N THR A 160 -3.78 0.16 -54.36
CA THR A 160 -2.39 0.45 -54.72
C THR A 160 -1.53 -0.82 -54.89
N MET A 161 -1.97 -1.98 -54.39
CA MET A 161 -1.32 -3.28 -54.67
C MET A 161 -1.87 -4.00 -55.91
N ILE A 162 -2.89 -3.45 -56.58
CA ILE A 162 -3.51 -4.03 -57.80
C ILE A 162 -3.11 -3.25 -59.08
N ILE A 163 -2.20 -2.26 -58.97
CA ILE A 163 -1.60 -1.57 -60.14
C ILE A 163 -0.16 -2.01 -60.33
#